data_AF-A0A944LIZ6-F1
#
_entry.id   AF-A0A944LIZ6-F1
#
_cell.length_a   1.000
_cell.length_b   1.000
_cell.length_c   1.000
_cell.angle_alpha   90.00
_cell.angle_beta   90.00
_cell.angle_gamma   90.00
#
_symmetry.space_group_name_H-M   'P 1'
#
loop_
_entity.id
_entity.type
_entity.pdbx_description
1 polymer ?
#
loop_
_entity_poly.entity_id
_entity_poly.type
_entity_poly.pdbx_seq_one_letter_code
_entity_poly.pdbx_strand_id
1 'polypeptide(L)' 'MEHDATLEHETTLEHALDVARANQKEAQRLLDEARAAYAAGDIGKERVAQLERLLDLANTDLRRVMREQ' A
#
# COMPACT_ATOMS: atom_id res chain seq x y z
N MET A 1 -3.21 35.45 10.96
CA MET A 1 -3.09 34.54 9.81
C MET A 1 -3.22 33.13 10.39
N GLU A 2 -4.43 32.55 10.37
CA GLU A 2 -4.72 31.21 10.94
C GLU A 2 -5.48 30.32 9.95
N HIS A 3 -5.43 30.65 8.65
CA HIS A 3 -6.19 29.95 7.60
C HIS A 3 -5.33 29.07 6.67
N ASP A 4 -4.00 29.10 6.77
CA ASP A 4 -3.11 28.31 5.90
C ASP A 4 -2.90 26.87 6.39
N ALA A 5 -2.87 26.63 7.71
CA ALA A 5 -2.50 25.32 8.24
C ALA A 5 -3.54 24.23 7.98
N THR A 6 -4.84 24.56 8.02
CA THR A 6 -5.92 23.57 7.79
C THR A 6 -5.99 23.12 6.33
N LEU A 7 -5.78 24.02 5.37
CA LEU A 7 -5.74 23.72 3.92
C LEU A 7 -4.52 22.88 3.53
N GLU A 8 -3.35 23.13 4.12
CA GLU A 8 -2.17 22.28 3.92
C GLU A 8 -2.38 20.87 4.47
N HIS A 9 -3.06 20.71 5.61
CA HIS A 9 -3.30 19.38 6.20
C HIS A 9 -4.32 18.56 5.39
N GLU A 10 -5.39 19.19 4.90
CA GLU A 10 -6.40 18.53 4.06
C GLU A 10 -5.78 18.02 2.74
N THR A 11 -4.96 18.85 2.06
CA THR A 11 -4.27 18.45 0.82
C THR A 11 -3.22 17.35 1.04
N THR A 12 -2.60 17.31 2.21
CA THR A 12 -1.60 16.30 2.56
C THR A 12 -2.25 14.95 2.89
N LEU A 13 -3.41 14.95 3.56
CA LEU A 13 -4.15 13.73 3.89
C LEU A 13 -4.83 13.10 2.66
N GLU A 14 -5.41 13.91 1.77
CA GLU A 14 -5.94 13.44 0.49
C GLU A 14 -4.82 12.78 -0.35
N HIS A 15 -3.65 13.43 -0.43
CA HIS A 15 -2.48 12.87 -1.11
C HIS A 15 -1.99 11.56 -0.44
N ALA A 16 -1.97 11.49 0.89
CA ALA A 16 -1.60 10.29 1.62
C ALA A 16 -2.56 9.12 1.33
N LEU A 17 -3.86 9.39 1.19
CA LEU A 17 -4.85 8.36 0.88
C LEU A 17 -4.66 7.80 -0.52
N ASP A 18 -4.40 8.66 -1.51
CA ASP A 18 -4.13 8.23 -2.88
C ASP A 18 -2.85 7.40 -2.98
N VAL A 19 -1.79 7.82 -2.28
CA VAL A 19 -0.54 7.06 -2.19
C VAL A 19 -0.77 5.70 -1.52
N ALA A 20 -1.49 5.65 -0.40
CA ALA A 20 -1.79 4.40 0.30
C ALA A 20 -2.60 3.43 -0.57
N ARG A 21 -3.57 3.93 -1.35
CA ARG A 21 -4.34 3.14 -2.32
C ARG A 21 -3.47 2.62 -3.45
N ALA A 22 -2.60 3.46 -4.01
CA ALA A 22 -1.67 3.05 -5.06
C ALA A 22 -0.71 1.95 -4.56
N ASN A 23 -0.17 2.11 -3.35
CA ASN A 23 0.73 1.14 -2.73
C ASN A 23 0.04 -0.21 -2.48
N GLN A 24 -1.20 -0.20 -1.97
CA GLN A 24 -1.97 -1.42 -1.76
C GLN A 24 -2.22 -2.17 -3.08
N LYS A 25 -2.60 -1.43 -4.13
CA LYS A 25 -2.85 -2.00 -5.46
C LYS A 25 -1.59 -2.62 -6.06
N GLU A 26 -0.45 -1.93 -5.94
CA GLU A 26 0.82 -2.43 -6.47
C GLU A 26 1.34 -3.64 -5.68
N ALA A 27 1.20 -3.65 -4.35
CA ALA A 27 1.55 -4.81 -3.53
C ALA A 27 0.71 -6.05 -3.90
N GLN A 28 -0.58 -5.86 -4.19
CA GLN A 28 -1.45 -6.94 -4.68
C GLN A 28 -0.98 -7.47 -6.04
N ARG A 29 -0.69 -6.57 -7.01
CA ARG A 29 -0.17 -6.95 -8.33
C ARG A 29 1.12 -7.77 -8.23
N LEU A 30 2.07 -7.32 -7.40
CA LEU A 30 3.33 -8.01 -7.18
C LEU A 30 3.12 -9.40 -6.56
N LEU A 31 2.18 -9.54 -5.62
CA LEU A 31 1.87 -10.82 -5.01
C LEU A 31 1.24 -11.80 -6.02
N ASP A 32 0.35 -11.32 -6.87
CA ASP A 32 -0.28 -12.16 -7.91
C ASP A 32 0.75 -12.64 -8.94
N GLU A 33 1.67 -11.76 -9.37
CA GLU A 33 2.79 -12.11 -10.23
C GLU A 33 3.74 -13.11 -9.56
N ALA A 34 4.04 -12.92 -8.28
CA ALA A 34 4.88 -13.85 -7.53
C ALA A 34 4.22 -15.22 -7.35
N ARG A 35 2.90 -15.29 -7.18
CA ARG A 35 2.18 -16.57 -7.13
C ARG A 35 2.27 -17.32 -8.46
N ALA A 36 2.14 -16.60 -9.58
CA ALA A 36 2.33 -17.18 -10.90
C ALA A 36 3.78 -17.66 -11.13
N ALA A 37 4.78 -16.84 -10.78
CA ALA A 37 6.19 -17.19 -10.88
C ALA A 37 6.57 -18.36 -9.97
N TYR A 38 5.99 -18.44 -8.76
CA TYR A 38 6.19 -19.57 -7.86
C TYR A 38 5.62 -20.86 -8.44
N ALA A 39 4.42 -20.81 -9.05
CA ALA A 39 3.83 -21.95 -9.73
C ALA A 39 4.65 -22.42 -10.94
N ALA A 40 5.34 -21.49 -11.62
CA ALA A 40 6.29 -21.79 -12.69
C ALA A 40 7.64 -22.33 -12.18
N GLY A 41 7.93 -22.18 -10.88
CA GLY A 41 9.20 -22.60 -10.27
C GLY A 41 10.32 -21.56 -10.39
N ASP A 42 10.02 -20.34 -10.88
CA ASP A 42 11.01 -19.28 -11.11
C ASP A 42 11.48 -18.60 -9.81
N ILE A 43 10.66 -18.66 -8.76
CA ILE A 43 10.98 -18.09 -7.45
C ILE A 43 10.66 -19.09 -6.33
N GLY A 44 11.31 -18.92 -5.17
CA GLY A 44 11.02 -19.71 -3.97
C GLY A 44 9.82 -19.19 -3.18
N LYS A 45 9.25 -20.06 -2.34
CA LYS A 45 8.13 -19.74 -1.43
C LYS A 45 8.43 -18.56 -0.50
N GLU A 46 9.69 -18.35 -0.15
CA GLU A 46 10.11 -17.21 0.68
C GLU A 46 9.80 -15.86 0.03
N ARG A 47 9.99 -15.73 -1.29
CA ARG A 47 9.69 -14.49 -2.01
C ARG A 47 8.19 -14.19 -2.02
N VAL A 48 7.35 -15.21 -2.17
CA VAL A 48 5.89 -15.07 -2.05
C VAL A 48 5.53 -14.58 -0.65
N ALA A 49 6.08 -15.21 0.39
CA ALA A 49 5.81 -14.81 1.77
C ALA A 49 6.28 -13.38 2.10
N GLN A 50 7.36 -12.90 1.47
CA GLN A 50 7.79 -11.50 1.60
C GLN A 50 6.75 -10.53 1.01
N LEU A 51 6.17 -10.86 -0.14
CA LEU A 51 5.17 -10.03 -0.81
C LEU A 51 3.80 -10.08 -0.11
N GLU A 52 3.46 -11.21 0.52
CA GLU A 52 2.29 -11.29 1.40
C GLU A 52 2.42 -10.32 2.58
N ARG A 53 3.59 -10.28 3.23
CA ARG A 53 3.85 -9.31 4.31
C ARG A 53 3.82 -7.86 3.84
N LEU A 54 4.28 -7.59 2.61
CA LEU A 54 4.21 -6.25 2.03
C LEU A 54 2.76 -5.81 1.82
N LEU A 55 1.91 -6.69 1.30
CA LEU A 55 0.48 -6.42 1.13
C LEU A 55 -0.21 -6.19 2.48
N ASP A 56 0.12 -6.97 3.52
CA ASP A 56 -0.42 -6.77 4.87
C ASP A 56 -0.04 -5.41 5.46
N LEU A 57 1.19 -4.96 5.22
CA LEU A 57 1.67 -3.64 5.62
C LEU A 57 0.91 -2.54 4.89
N ALA A 58 0.79 -2.62 3.56
CA ALA A 58 0.06 -1.65 2.75
C ALA A 58 -1.43 -1.56 3.13
N ASN A 59 -2.06 -2.70 3.43
CA ASN A 59 -3.43 -2.75 3.94
C ASN A 59 -3.55 -2.08 5.32
N THR A 60 -2.55 -2.24 6.18
CA THR A 60 -2.54 -1.60 7.50
C THR A 60 -2.37 -0.10 7.38
N ASP A 61 -1.49 0.35 6.49
CA ASP A 61 -1.26 1.77 6.20
C ASP A 61 -2.53 2.44 5.63
N LEU A 62 -3.13 1.84 4.60
CA LEU A 62 -4.40 2.32 4.04
C LEU A 62 -5.50 2.46 5.10
N ARG A 63 -5.63 1.47 6.00
CA ARG A 63 -6.59 1.55 7.11
C ARG A 63 -6.30 2.68 8.11
N ARG A 64 -5.04 3.05 8.32
CA ARG A 64 -4.66 4.17 9.19
C ARG A 64 -5.05 5.48 8.55
N VAL A 65 -4.64 5.69 7.30
CA VAL A 65 -4.96 6.92 6.56
C VAL A 65 -6.47 7.09 6.41
N MET A 66 -7.22 6.02 6.13
CA MET A 66 -8.69 6.08 6.08
C MET A 66 -9.39 6.40 7.42
N ARG A 67 -8.71 6.21 8.56
CA ARG A 67 -9.25 6.58 9.89
C ARG A 67 -8.88 8.00 10.31
N GLU A 68 -7.86 8.57 9.67
CA GLU A 68 -7.34 9.92 9.94
C GLU A 68 -7.96 10.99 9.02
N GLN A 69 -8.69 10.57 7.98
CA GLN A 69 -9.59 11.38 7.15
C GLN A 69 -10.93 11.64 7.87
#